data_AF-A0A8J2W316-F1
#
_entry.id   AF-A0A8J2W316-F1
#
_cell.length_a   1.000
_cell.length_b   1.000
_cell.length_c   1.000
_cell.angle_alpha   90.00
_cell.angle_beta   90.00
_cell.angle_gamma   90.00
#
_symmetry.space_group_name_H-M   'P 1'
#
loop_
_entity.id
_entity.type
_entity.pdbx_description
1 polymer ?
#
loop_
_entity_poly.entity_id
_entity_poly.type
_entity_poly.pdbx_seq_one_letter_code
_entity_poly.pdbx_strand_id
1 'polypeptide(L)'
;MWKFAIILLAFVIAASIEANANETVDETDLDDEATSDCGICRKDECPPASDCRAGLVLDRCGCCNICGRIEGEKCDNYTLPLQYKDRYGFCGDNMACLLRNDLEDLDINEALCYCKKPGAVCGTDQRTYASVCKLRQEAIQRGDDGLTVKEWGPCETHPVISSAPENVTANIHDDLALSCEARGYPIPSLIWEFESAATGKKTKLPGDDQMIALQVRGGPEPYMISSWIQILRVRSTDAGIFSCTVVSKKGIVRAEGTVTVAKRVKMKPSTKPPMHTTPVPAPLPLPVSRSSAIAGPNNNHNGPKLNGPRRINNNNRSRAARKQPVYEPSG
;
A
#
# COMPACT_ATOMS: atom_id res chain seq x y z
N MET A 1 29.67 25.50 -55.52
CA MET A 1 29.58 26.98 -55.47
C MET A 1 29.15 27.32 -54.05
N TRP A 2 29.86 28.02 -53.15
CA TRP A 2 31.05 28.86 -53.21
C TRP A 2 31.54 29.00 -51.73
N LYS A 3 32.85 28.75 -51.50
CA LYS A 3 33.85 29.25 -50.50
C LYS A 3 33.36 30.20 -49.38
N PHE A 4 33.86 30.23 -48.14
CA PHE A 4 35.24 30.41 -47.61
C PHE A 4 35.24 29.99 -46.11
N ALA A 5 36.18 29.27 -45.49
CA ALA A 5 37.64 29.34 -45.41
C ALA A 5 38.20 30.50 -44.55
N ILE A 6 38.72 30.11 -43.36
CA ILE A 6 39.94 30.59 -42.67
C ILE A 6 39.86 31.92 -41.89
N ILE A 7 40.21 31.87 -40.59
CA ILE A 7 41.35 32.61 -39.99
C ILE A 7 41.68 31.97 -38.61
N LEU A 8 42.88 31.37 -38.56
CA LEU A 8 43.69 31.10 -37.38
C LEU A 8 44.08 32.41 -36.70
N LEU A 9 44.15 32.44 -35.37
CA LEU A 9 45.22 33.15 -34.66
C LEU A 9 45.33 32.64 -33.21
N ALA A 10 46.36 31.84 -33.00
CA ALA A 10 46.94 31.57 -31.70
C ALA A 10 47.60 32.85 -31.17
N PHE A 11 47.45 33.15 -29.88
CA PHE A 11 48.41 33.96 -29.15
C PHE A 11 48.67 33.34 -27.79
N VAL A 12 49.89 32.80 -27.69
CA VAL A 12 50.61 32.42 -26.48
C VAL A 12 51.03 33.71 -25.77
N ILE A 13 50.70 33.88 -24.49
CA ILE A 13 51.53 34.64 -23.55
C ILE A 13 51.56 33.89 -22.22
N ALA A 14 52.70 33.27 -21.94
CA ALA A 14 53.15 32.89 -20.62
C ALA A 14 54.26 33.89 -20.22
N ALA A 15 54.15 34.51 -19.05
CA ALA A 15 55.29 35.01 -18.28
C ALA A 15 54.87 35.37 -16.85
N SER A 16 55.52 34.67 -15.92
CA SER A 16 55.60 34.71 -14.47
C SER A 16 55.85 36.07 -13.82
N ILE A 17 55.27 36.29 -12.63
CA ILE A 17 55.92 36.97 -11.49
C ILE A 17 55.54 36.22 -10.20
N GLU A 18 56.56 35.89 -9.41
CA GLU A 18 56.52 35.13 -8.16
C GLU A 18 56.25 35.99 -6.92
N ALA A 19 55.66 35.31 -5.93
CA ALA A 19 55.84 35.44 -4.48
C ALA A 19 55.56 36.78 -3.77
N ASN A 20 54.57 36.77 -2.87
CA ASN A 20 54.94 36.77 -1.45
C ASN A 20 53.86 36.11 -0.57
N ALA A 21 54.34 35.30 0.37
CA ALA A 21 53.57 34.60 1.38
C ALA A 21 52.97 35.57 2.41
N ASN A 22 51.75 35.30 2.87
CA ASN A 22 51.44 35.40 4.29
C ASN A 22 50.20 34.57 4.64
N GLU A 23 50.32 33.84 5.75
CA GLU A 23 49.32 33.04 6.48
C GLU A 23 48.01 33.82 6.69
N THR A 24 46.82 33.23 6.74
CA THR A 24 46.38 32.19 7.68
C THR A 24 45.19 31.43 7.09
N VAL A 25 45.31 30.11 6.95
CA VAL A 25 44.18 29.21 6.75
C VAL A 25 43.53 29.04 8.13
N ASP A 26 42.39 29.69 8.32
CA ASP A 26 41.50 29.41 9.45
C ASP A 26 40.74 28.12 9.10
N GLU A 27 41.39 26.98 9.33
CA GLU A 27 40.72 25.69 9.56
C GLU A 27 39.97 25.83 10.89
N THR A 28 38.84 26.53 10.89
CA THR A 28 37.82 26.27 11.90
C THR A 28 37.18 24.95 11.52
N ASP A 29 37.63 23.92 12.21
CA ASP A 29 36.94 22.67 12.47
C ASP A 29 35.41 22.86 12.38
N LEU A 30 34.84 22.46 11.24
CA LEU A 30 33.45 22.06 11.23
C LEU A 30 33.45 20.70 11.92
N ASP A 31 33.23 20.77 13.24
CA ASP A 31 33.00 19.64 14.10
C ASP A 31 32.04 18.66 13.40
N ASP A 32 32.62 17.62 12.79
CA ASP A 32 31.95 16.37 12.42
C ASP A 32 31.55 15.66 13.73
N GLU A 33 30.63 16.26 14.47
CA GLU A 33 30.10 15.77 15.72
C GLU A 33 29.04 14.67 15.46
N ALA A 34 29.44 13.71 14.64
CA ALA A 34 28.79 12.42 14.43
C ALA A 34 29.76 11.28 14.07
N THR A 35 31.08 11.51 14.02
CA THR A 35 32.10 10.46 13.74
C THR A 35 33.25 10.42 14.75
N SER A 36 32.96 10.54 16.05
CA SER A 36 34.00 10.44 17.10
C SER A 36 33.56 9.60 18.31
N ASP A 37 33.21 8.32 18.07
CA ASP A 37 33.22 7.28 19.13
C ASP A 37 33.42 5.88 18.53
N CYS A 38 34.27 5.76 17.51
CA CYS A 38 34.63 4.47 16.93
C CYS A 38 36.10 4.18 17.20
N GLY A 39 36.37 3.10 17.94
CA GLY A 39 37.72 2.62 18.20
C GLY A 39 38.37 1.94 16.98
N ILE A 40 39.60 1.46 17.16
CA ILE A 40 40.31 0.69 16.13
C ILE A 40 39.52 -0.59 15.82
N CYS A 41 39.24 -0.84 14.55
CA CYS A 41 38.54 -2.03 14.10
C CYS A 41 39.40 -3.30 14.26
N ARG A 42 38.99 -4.21 15.14
CA ARG A 42 39.58 -5.54 15.32
C ARG A 42 38.60 -6.62 14.89
N LYS A 43 38.78 -7.14 13.67
CA LYS A 43 37.83 -8.08 13.05
C LYS A 43 37.72 -9.42 13.77
N ASP A 44 38.78 -9.82 14.47
CA ASP A 44 38.85 -11.03 15.29
C ASP A 44 37.99 -10.95 16.56
N GLU A 45 37.65 -9.74 17.03
CA GLU A 45 36.78 -9.52 18.19
C GLU A 45 35.29 -9.44 17.81
N CYS A 46 34.96 -9.51 16.51
CA CYS A 46 33.58 -9.38 16.04
C CYS A 46 32.73 -10.61 16.40
N PRO A 47 31.49 -10.41 16.90
CA PRO A 47 30.58 -11.52 17.17
C PRO A 47 30.17 -12.21 15.85
N PRO A 48 29.94 -13.53 15.85
CA PRO A 48 29.48 -14.24 14.66
C PRO A 48 28.04 -13.84 14.34
N ALA A 49 27.80 -13.45 13.09
CA ALA A 49 26.47 -13.17 12.56
C ALA A 49 25.96 -14.36 11.73
N SER A 50 25.04 -15.13 12.28
CA SER A 50 24.40 -16.29 11.64
C SER A 50 22.89 -16.08 11.48
N ASP A 51 22.27 -16.72 10.48
CA ASP A 51 20.82 -16.60 10.16
C ASP A 51 20.37 -15.17 9.82
N CYS A 52 21.23 -14.40 9.14
CA CYS A 52 20.91 -13.02 8.76
C CYS A 52 19.99 -12.97 7.54
N ARG A 53 18.68 -13.04 7.80
CA ARG A 53 17.62 -13.07 6.77
C ARG A 53 17.62 -11.86 5.82
N ALA A 54 18.14 -10.71 6.26
CA ALA A 54 18.27 -9.51 5.42
C ALA A 54 19.66 -9.38 4.76
N GLY A 55 20.50 -10.40 4.87
CA GLY A 55 21.93 -10.32 4.58
C GLY A 55 22.74 -9.68 5.70
N LEU A 56 24.05 -9.62 5.46
CA LEU A 56 25.02 -8.98 6.35
C LEU A 56 25.19 -7.51 5.98
N VAL A 57 25.32 -6.67 6.99
CA VAL A 57 25.69 -5.26 6.88
C VAL A 57 26.78 -4.94 7.87
N LEU A 58 27.45 -3.80 7.70
CA LEU A 58 28.44 -3.36 8.66
C LEU A 58 27.77 -2.65 9.85
N ASP A 59 28.42 -2.74 11.01
CA ASP A 59 28.06 -1.94 12.18
C ASP A 59 28.26 -0.43 11.94
N ARG A 60 27.95 0.37 12.97
CA ARG A 60 28.07 1.85 12.95
C ARG A 60 29.47 2.31 12.54
N CYS A 61 30.49 1.58 12.97
CA CYS A 61 31.88 1.93 12.77
C CYS A 61 32.45 1.35 11.47
N GLY A 62 31.64 0.62 10.69
CA GLY A 62 32.10 -0.04 9.47
C GLY A 62 32.99 -1.26 9.72
N CYS A 63 33.01 -1.82 10.93
CA CYS A 63 33.97 -2.84 11.34
C CYS A 63 33.43 -4.26 11.23
N CYS A 64 32.43 -4.60 12.05
CA CYS A 64 31.90 -5.94 12.17
C CYS A 64 30.72 -6.17 11.22
N ASN A 65 30.63 -7.40 10.69
CA ASN A 65 29.43 -7.86 10.01
C ASN A 65 28.34 -8.18 11.03
N ILE A 66 27.20 -7.52 10.91
CA ILE A 66 26.00 -7.74 11.72
C ILE A 66 24.84 -8.12 10.81
N CYS A 67 23.79 -8.72 11.37
CA CYS A 67 22.58 -8.97 10.61
C CYS A 67 21.86 -7.65 10.31
N GLY A 68 21.52 -7.44 9.04
CA GLY A 68 20.64 -6.34 8.66
C GLY A 68 19.20 -6.56 9.12
N ARG A 69 18.46 -5.46 9.27
CA ARG A 69 17.02 -5.45 9.52
C ARG A 69 16.24 -5.73 8.24
N ILE A 70 15.13 -6.47 8.35
CA ILE A 70 14.29 -6.84 7.19
C ILE A 70 13.32 -5.70 6.82
N GLU A 71 12.79 -5.75 5.60
CA GLU A 71 11.81 -4.77 5.10
C GLU A 71 10.57 -4.71 6.02
N GLY A 72 10.24 -3.49 6.47
CA GLY A 72 9.17 -3.17 7.40
C GLY A 72 9.60 -2.97 8.86
N GLU A 73 10.86 -3.28 9.20
CA GLU A 73 11.37 -3.10 10.55
C GLU A 73 11.88 -1.68 10.82
N LYS A 74 11.82 -1.27 12.09
CA LYS A 74 12.45 -0.02 12.55
C LYS A 74 13.96 -0.08 12.32
N CYS A 75 14.55 1.05 11.94
CA CYS A 75 15.96 1.14 11.61
C CYS A 75 16.60 2.43 12.11
N ASP A 76 17.91 2.37 12.26
CA ASP A 76 18.74 3.53 12.56
C ASP A 76 19.38 4.09 11.29
N ASN A 77 19.42 5.41 11.20
CA ASN A 77 20.17 6.16 10.20
C ASN A 77 20.58 7.50 10.80
N TYR A 78 21.88 7.74 10.96
CA TYR A 78 22.41 8.92 11.66
C TYR A 78 22.13 10.23 10.93
N THR A 79 21.82 10.19 9.64
CA THR A 79 21.44 11.38 8.86
C THR A 79 19.98 11.76 9.09
N LEU A 80 19.14 10.88 9.65
CA LEU A 80 17.73 11.16 9.92
C LEU A 80 17.53 11.84 11.29
N PRO A 81 16.56 12.76 11.41
CA PRO A 81 16.22 13.44 12.66
C PRO A 81 15.42 12.53 13.62
N LEU A 82 16.00 11.39 13.97
CA LEU A 82 15.44 10.39 14.88
C LEU A 82 15.86 10.73 16.32
N GLN A 83 14.95 10.55 17.28
CA GLN A 83 15.26 10.72 18.71
C GLN A 83 16.21 9.63 19.23
N TYR A 84 16.35 8.54 18.47
CA TYR A 84 17.26 7.43 18.71
C TYR A 84 18.26 7.36 17.55
N LYS A 85 19.52 7.00 17.85
CA LYS A 85 20.56 6.82 16.82
C LYS A 85 21.15 5.42 16.78
N ASP A 86 21.01 4.63 17.86
CA ASP A 86 21.65 3.32 18.05
C ASP A 86 20.72 2.35 18.81
N ARG A 87 19.49 2.14 18.34
CA ARG A 87 18.50 1.31 19.04
C ARG A 87 18.12 0.06 18.26
N TYR A 88 18.08 0.17 16.94
CA TYR A 88 17.43 -0.79 16.06
C TYR A 88 18.41 -1.44 15.07
N GLY A 89 19.51 -0.78 14.72
CA GLY A 89 20.47 -1.24 13.72
C GLY A 89 20.07 -0.87 12.29
N PHE A 90 20.93 -1.24 11.34
CA PHE A 90 20.81 -0.84 9.94
C PHE A 90 19.94 -1.81 9.13
N CYS A 91 19.29 -1.26 8.10
CA CYS A 91 18.62 -2.08 7.10
C CYS A 91 19.60 -2.97 6.37
N GLY A 92 19.16 -4.19 6.06
CA GLY A 92 19.91 -5.15 5.26
C GLY A 92 20.21 -4.71 3.82
N ASP A 93 20.84 -5.61 3.07
CA ASP A 93 21.30 -5.30 1.73
C ASP A 93 20.13 -4.87 0.80
N ASN A 94 20.41 -3.90 -0.07
CA ASN A 94 19.45 -3.31 -1.00
C ASN A 94 18.20 -2.70 -0.36
N MET A 95 18.29 -2.28 0.91
CA MET A 95 17.25 -1.52 1.59
C MET A 95 17.73 -0.11 1.97
N ALA A 96 16.77 0.79 2.19
CA ALA A 96 16.99 2.14 2.66
C ALA A 96 16.18 2.36 3.94
N CYS A 97 16.79 3.02 4.92
CA CYS A 97 16.12 3.45 6.13
C CYS A 97 15.46 4.81 5.88
N LEU A 98 14.12 4.87 5.85
CA LEU A 98 13.36 6.07 5.52
C LEU A 98 12.39 6.43 6.65
N LEU A 99 12.18 7.74 6.86
CA LEU A 99 11.18 8.22 7.80
C LEU A 99 9.78 7.79 7.39
N ARG A 100 9.00 7.39 8.39
CA ARG A 100 7.56 7.22 8.27
C ARG A 100 6.90 8.56 8.00
N ASN A 101 5.88 8.54 7.15
CA ASN A 101 5.09 9.72 6.77
C ASN A 101 3.65 9.68 7.29
N ASP A 102 3.29 8.61 8.01
CA ASP A 102 1.96 8.34 8.56
C ASP A 102 1.83 8.75 10.05
N LEU A 103 2.85 9.41 10.60
CA LEU A 103 2.89 9.89 11.98
C LEU A 103 2.41 11.34 12.07
N GLU A 104 1.71 11.67 13.16
CA GLU A 104 1.28 13.04 13.43
C GLU A 104 2.47 13.92 13.88
N ASP A 105 2.34 15.25 13.78
CA ASP A 105 3.44 16.18 14.09
C ASP A 105 3.95 16.10 15.56
N LEU A 106 3.13 15.56 16.46
CA LEU A 106 3.47 15.39 17.88
C LEU A 106 4.07 14.01 18.19
N ASP A 107 4.06 13.10 17.22
CA ASP A 107 4.59 11.76 17.38
C ASP A 107 6.12 11.77 17.28
N ILE A 108 6.74 10.75 17.88
CA ILE A 108 8.17 10.52 17.79
C ILE A 108 8.49 10.08 16.36
N ASN A 109 9.39 10.78 15.67
CA ASN A 109 9.87 10.37 14.35
C ASN A 109 10.40 8.94 14.40
N GLU A 110 9.87 8.09 13.52
CA GLU A 110 10.34 6.72 13.31
C GLU A 110 10.78 6.51 11.87
N ALA A 111 11.77 5.63 11.67
CA ALA A 111 12.18 5.18 10.35
C ALA A 111 12.03 3.68 10.22
N LEU A 112 11.68 3.23 9.01
CA LEU A 112 11.55 1.82 8.65
C LEU A 112 12.46 1.46 7.48
N CYS A 113 12.81 0.18 7.37
CA CYS A 113 13.49 -0.37 6.22
C CYS A 113 12.56 -0.57 5.03
N TYR A 114 12.89 0.06 3.91
CA TYR A 114 12.20 -0.08 2.64
C TYR A 114 13.12 -0.70 1.59
N CYS A 115 12.58 -1.57 0.73
CA CYS A 115 13.35 -2.08 -0.40
C CYS A 115 13.68 -0.95 -1.39
N LYS A 116 14.96 -0.82 -1.78
CA LYS A 116 15.38 0.21 -2.75
C LYS A 116 14.69 0.06 -4.11
N LYS A 117 14.34 -1.18 -4.48
CA LYS A 117 13.59 -1.51 -5.69
C LYS A 117 12.24 -2.10 -5.28
N PRO A 118 11.24 -1.26 -5.01
CA PRO A 118 9.91 -1.74 -4.66
C PRO A 118 9.21 -2.36 -5.88
N GLY A 119 8.19 -3.17 -5.62
CA GLY A 119 7.39 -3.82 -6.65
C GLY A 119 7.59 -5.32 -6.71
N ALA A 120 6.54 -6.02 -7.14
CA ALA A 120 6.54 -7.47 -7.17
C ALA A 120 7.57 -8.04 -8.16
N VAL A 121 8.09 -9.22 -7.85
CA VAL A 121 9.01 -9.99 -8.72
C VAL A 121 8.57 -11.44 -8.82
N CYS A 122 8.80 -12.06 -9.97
CA CYS A 122 8.59 -13.48 -10.18
C CYS A 122 9.91 -14.21 -9.94
N GLY A 123 9.93 -15.13 -8.98
CA GLY A 123 11.08 -15.96 -8.67
C GLY A 123 11.33 -17.04 -9.72
N THR A 124 12.54 -17.59 -9.73
CA THR A 124 12.89 -18.81 -10.48
C THR A 124 12.03 -20.01 -10.07
N ASP A 125 11.49 -20.01 -8.85
CA ASP A 125 10.54 -20.98 -8.32
C ASP A 125 9.07 -20.74 -8.72
N GLN A 126 8.83 -19.79 -9.65
CA GLN A 126 7.50 -19.41 -10.16
C GLN A 126 6.56 -18.86 -9.07
N ARG A 127 7.11 -18.37 -7.96
CA ARG A 127 6.35 -17.66 -6.93
C ARG A 127 6.51 -16.15 -7.08
N THR A 128 5.42 -15.44 -6.87
CA THR A 128 5.42 -13.98 -6.80
C THR A 128 5.87 -13.53 -5.41
N TYR A 129 6.87 -12.68 -5.34
CA TYR A 129 7.33 -12.01 -4.13
C TYR A 129 6.94 -10.53 -4.18
N ALA A 130 6.61 -9.94 -3.03
CA ALA A 130 6.17 -8.55 -2.94
C ALA A 130 7.27 -7.53 -3.31
N SER A 131 8.53 -7.90 -3.12
CA SER A 131 9.73 -7.13 -3.48
C SER A 131 10.90 -8.07 -3.75
N VAL A 132 11.95 -7.55 -4.42
CA VAL A 132 13.22 -8.30 -4.56
C VAL A 132 13.87 -8.57 -3.20
N CYS A 133 13.65 -7.71 -2.20
CA CYS A 133 14.14 -7.90 -0.85
C CYS A 133 13.47 -9.10 -0.16
N LYS A 134 12.15 -9.28 -0.34
CA LYS A 134 11.43 -10.47 0.16
C LYS A 134 11.86 -11.76 -0.54
N LEU A 135 12.15 -11.71 -1.84
CA LEU A 135 12.69 -12.87 -2.56
C LEU A 135 14.04 -13.30 -1.99
N ARG A 136 14.97 -12.36 -1.78
CA ARG A 136 16.29 -12.65 -1.21
C ARG A 136 16.19 -13.16 0.22
N GLN A 137 15.30 -12.59 1.02
CA GLN A 137 15.04 -13.05 2.37
C GLN A 137 14.66 -14.54 2.38
N GLU A 138 13.79 -14.94 1.46
CA GLU A 138 13.38 -16.34 1.31
C GLU A 138 14.53 -17.24 0.81
N ALA A 139 15.34 -16.75 -0.12
CA ALA A 139 16.51 -17.47 -0.64
C ALA A 139 17.51 -17.79 0.49
N ILE A 140 17.84 -16.79 1.31
CA ILE A 140 18.73 -16.96 2.47
C ILE A 140 18.10 -17.92 3.48
N GLN A 141 16.81 -17.77 3.78
CA GLN A 141 16.11 -18.63 4.75
C GLN A 141 16.08 -20.10 4.31
N ARG A 142 15.98 -20.36 3.00
CA ARG A 142 16.02 -21.72 2.44
C ARG A 142 17.45 -22.25 2.22
N GLY A 143 18.47 -21.39 2.28
CA GLY A 143 19.82 -21.72 1.81
C GLY A 143 19.84 -22.05 0.31
N ASP A 144 18.97 -21.41 -0.48
CA ASP A 144 18.78 -21.66 -1.90
C ASP A 144 19.36 -20.52 -2.74
N ASP A 145 20.63 -20.65 -3.12
CA ASP A 145 21.33 -19.69 -3.98
C ASP A 145 20.76 -19.65 -5.42
N GLY A 146 19.91 -20.63 -5.80
CA GLY A 146 19.23 -20.67 -7.08
C GLY A 146 17.95 -19.82 -7.14
N LEU A 147 17.42 -19.40 -5.99
CA LEU A 147 16.23 -18.56 -5.92
C LEU A 147 16.58 -17.10 -6.25
N THR A 148 16.33 -16.72 -7.51
CA THR A 148 16.64 -15.39 -8.04
C THR A 148 15.43 -14.81 -8.79
N VAL A 149 15.53 -13.54 -9.20
CA VAL A 149 14.49 -12.90 -10.02
C VAL A 149 14.52 -13.48 -11.42
N LYS A 150 13.43 -14.14 -11.82
CA LYS A 150 13.20 -14.58 -13.20
C LYS A 150 12.65 -13.44 -14.05
N GLU A 151 11.69 -12.68 -13.53
CA GLU A 151 11.04 -11.58 -14.23
C GLU A 151 10.59 -10.50 -13.24
N TRP A 152 10.59 -9.24 -13.67
CA TRP A 152 10.05 -8.13 -12.89
C TRP A 152 8.53 -8.06 -13.05
N GLY A 153 7.81 -7.88 -11.95
CA GLY A 153 6.36 -8.05 -11.86
C GLY A 153 5.97 -9.40 -11.26
N PRO A 154 4.68 -9.63 -11.01
CA PRO A 154 4.18 -10.93 -10.57
C PRO A 154 4.47 -12.05 -11.56
N CYS A 155 4.49 -13.28 -11.08
CA CYS A 155 4.42 -14.43 -11.96
C CYS A 155 3.10 -14.42 -12.73
N GLU A 156 3.20 -14.75 -14.01
CA GLU A 156 2.04 -14.84 -14.89
C GLU A 156 1.14 -15.99 -14.47
N THR A 157 -0.16 -15.72 -14.38
CA THR A 157 -1.17 -16.65 -13.87
C THR A 157 -2.32 -16.78 -14.84
N HIS A 158 -2.92 -17.96 -14.87
CA HIS A 158 -4.17 -18.18 -15.59
C HIS A 158 -5.27 -17.29 -15.01
N PRO A 159 -6.15 -16.68 -15.83
CA PRO A 159 -7.27 -15.92 -15.30
C PRO A 159 -8.19 -16.83 -14.48
N VAL A 160 -8.73 -16.29 -13.38
CA VAL A 160 -9.67 -16.95 -12.49
C VAL A 160 -10.84 -16.01 -12.22
N ILE A 161 -12.06 -16.49 -12.46
CA ILE A 161 -13.29 -15.78 -12.07
C ILE A 161 -13.44 -15.94 -10.56
N SER A 162 -13.32 -14.82 -9.85
CA SER A 162 -13.42 -14.75 -8.39
C SER A 162 -14.88 -14.57 -7.95
N SER A 163 -15.69 -13.91 -8.79
CA SER A 163 -17.15 -13.80 -8.61
C SER A 163 -17.83 -13.94 -9.97
N ALA A 164 -18.75 -14.90 -10.08
CA ALA A 164 -19.51 -15.19 -11.30
C ALA A 164 -20.89 -14.52 -11.25
N PRO A 165 -21.53 -14.25 -12.41
CA PRO A 165 -22.92 -13.81 -12.42
C PRO A 165 -23.84 -14.85 -11.78
N GLU A 166 -24.74 -14.39 -10.93
CA GLU A 166 -25.72 -15.24 -10.26
C GLU A 166 -26.96 -15.49 -11.13
N ASN A 167 -27.69 -16.56 -10.79
CA ASN A 167 -29.02 -16.79 -11.36
C ASN A 167 -30.04 -15.91 -10.65
N VAL A 168 -30.78 -15.08 -11.39
CA VAL A 168 -31.73 -14.10 -10.83
C VAL A 168 -33.09 -14.21 -11.49
N THR A 169 -34.15 -14.11 -10.68
CA THR A 169 -35.52 -13.90 -11.15
C THR A 169 -35.91 -12.46 -10.90
N ALA A 170 -36.12 -11.67 -11.95
CA ALA A 170 -36.53 -10.26 -11.86
C ALA A 170 -37.98 -10.09 -12.30
N ASN A 171 -38.71 -9.13 -11.72
CA ASN A 171 -40.02 -8.76 -12.24
C ASN A 171 -39.88 -7.79 -13.41
N ILE A 172 -40.90 -7.75 -14.27
CA ILE A 172 -40.99 -6.72 -15.30
C ILE A 172 -40.98 -5.33 -14.65
N HIS A 173 -40.16 -4.43 -15.22
CA HIS A 173 -39.88 -3.07 -14.78
C HIS A 173 -38.95 -2.91 -13.57
N ASP A 174 -38.44 -4.00 -12.99
CA ASP A 174 -37.38 -3.90 -11.99
C ASP A 174 -36.08 -3.40 -12.65
N ASP A 175 -35.16 -2.88 -11.84
CA ASP A 175 -33.79 -2.63 -12.25
C ASP A 175 -32.91 -3.77 -11.74
N LEU A 176 -32.15 -4.40 -12.64
CA LEU A 176 -31.32 -5.56 -12.34
C LEU A 176 -29.85 -5.24 -12.59
N ALA A 177 -28.99 -5.69 -11.68
CA ALA A 177 -27.55 -5.66 -11.86
C ALA A 177 -26.97 -7.08 -11.83
N LEU A 178 -26.07 -7.37 -12.76
CA LEU A 178 -25.25 -8.59 -12.77
C LEU A 178 -23.79 -8.18 -12.66
N SER A 179 -22.98 -8.96 -11.97
CA SER A 179 -21.54 -8.71 -11.81
C SER A 179 -20.72 -9.92 -12.27
N CYS A 180 -19.50 -9.65 -12.70
CA CYS A 180 -18.46 -10.65 -12.91
C CYS A 180 -17.12 -10.04 -12.54
N GLU A 181 -16.39 -10.73 -11.67
CA GLU A 181 -15.09 -10.30 -11.19
C GLU A 181 -14.06 -11.40 -11.42
N ALA A 182 -12.90 -11.02 -11.93
CA ALA A 182 -11.83 -11.94 -12.23
C ALA A 182 -10.47 -11.34 -11.94
N ARG A 183 -9.49 -12.22 -11.73
CA ARG A 183 -8.10 -11.86 -11.45
C ARG A 183 -7.16 -12.69 -12.30
N GLY A 184 -5.98 -12.16 -12.57
CA GLY A 184 -4.92 -12.86 -13.29
C GLY A 184 -3.81 -11.89 -13.67
N TYR A 185 -2.62 -12.42 -13.90
CA TYR A 185 -1.48 -11.64 -14.38
C TYR A 185 -0.98 -12.17 -15.73
N PRO A 186 -0.91 -11.34 -16.78
CA PRO A 186 -1.31 -9.93 -16.83
C PRO A 186 -2.83 -9.77 -16.65
N ILE A 187 -3.25 -8.55 -16.31
CA ILE A 187 -4.66 -8.21 -16.11
C ILE A 187 -5.48 -8.70 -17.31
N PRO A 188 -6.48 -9.57 -17.10
CA PRO A 188 -7.26 -10.10 -18.21
C PRO A 188 -8.26 -9.07 -18.73
N SER A 189 -8.73 -9.30 -19.95
CA SER A 189 -9.90 -8.63 -20.51
C SER A 189 -11.18 -9.40 -20.15
N LEU A 190 -12.31 -8.69 -20.08
CA LEU A 190 -13.61 -9.27 -19.72
C LEU A 190 -14.63 -8.91 -20.81
N ILE A 191 -15.32 -9.93 -21.33
CA ILE A 191 -16.27 -9.82 -22.44
C ILE A 191 -17.60 -10.47 -22.02
N TRP A 192 -18.71 -9.81 -22.30
CA TRP A 192 -20.05 -10.33 -22.05
C TRP A 192 -20.75 -10.77 -23.33
N GLU A 193 -21.51 -11.86 -23.22
CA GLU A 193 -22.40 -12.37 -24.26
C GLU A 193 -23.76 -12.68 -23.64
N PHE A 194 -24.84 -12.29 -24.33
CA PHE A 194 -26.21 -12.59 -23.96
C PHE A 194 -26.82 -13.56 -24.97
N GLU A 195 -27.40 -14.64 -24.46
CA GLU A 195 -28.20 -15.60 -25.22
C GLU A 195 -29.67 -15.49 -24.83
N SER A 196 -30.51 -15.04 -25.76
CA SER A 196 -31.94 -14.83 -25.52
C SER A 196 -32.68 -16.15 -25.26
N ALA A 197 -33.43 -16.23 -24.16
CA ALA A 197 -34.28 -17.40 -23.89
C ALA A 197 -35.41 -17.59 -24.91
N ALA A 198 -35.86 -16.51 -25.57
CA ALA A 198 -36.95 -16.56 -26.53
C ALA A 198 -36.50 -16.98 -27.94
N THR A 199 -35.29 -16.60 -28.35
CA THR A 199 -34.81 -16.79 -29.73
C THR A 199 -33.57 -17.66 -29.85
N GLY A 200 -32.87 -17.94 -28.75
CA GLY A 200 -31.55 -18.58 -28.75
C GLY A 200 -30.44 -17.74 -29.39
N LYS A 201 -30.73 -16.48 -29.78
CA LYS A 201 -29.75 -15.61 -30.44
C LYS A 201 -28.69 -15.16 -29.43
N LYS A 202 -27.41 -15.36 -29.80
CA LYS A 202 -26.24 -14.86 -29.08
C LYS A 202 -25.83 -13.47 -29.58
N THR A 203 -25.61 -12.54 -28.65
CA THR A 203 -25.19 -11.16 -28.94
C THR A 203 -24.11 -10.72 -27.95
N LYS A 204 -23.04 -10.09 -28.43
CA LYS A 204 -22.02 -9.48 -27.57
C LYS A 204 -22.57 -8.20 -26.92
N LEU A 205 -22.17 -7.95 -25.68
CA LEU A 205 -22.55 -6.74 -24.95
C LEU A 205 -21.36 -5.75 -24.81
N PRO A 206 -21.62 -4.43 -24.78
CA PRO A 206 -22.93 -3.81 -25.01
C PRO A 206 -23.36 -3.93 -26.46
N GLY A 207 -24.67 -4.14 -26.68
CA GLY A 207 -25.29 -4.13 -28.01
C GLY A 207 -26.05 -2.82 -28.25
N ASP A 208 -27.03 -2.86 -29.15
CA ASP A 208 -27.87 -1.69 -29.49
C ASP A 208 -29.02 -1.43 -28.49
N ASP A 209 -29.05 -2.15 -27.37
CA ASP A 209 -30.12 -2.07 -26.40
C ASP A 209 -29.91 -0.91 -25.41
N GLN A 210 -30.73 0.13 -25.54
CA GLN A 210 -30.67 1.31 -24.67
C GLN A 210 -31.00 1.03 -23.19
N MET A 211 -31.62 -0.10 -22.88
CA MET A 211 -31.95 -0.49 -21.51
C MET A 211 -30.79 -1.22 -20.81
N ILE A 212 -29.74 -1.59 -21.54
CA ILE A 212 -28.60 -2.33 -21.01
C ILE A 212 -27.37 -1.43 -21.01
N ALA A 213 -26.81 -1.18 -19.83
CA ALA A 213 -25.53 -0.53 -19.66
C ALA A 213 -24.49 -1.55 -19.18
N LEU A 214 -23.27 -1.45 -19.72
CA LEU A 214 -22.15 -2.30 -19.33
C LEU A 214 -20.99 -1.42 -18.86
N GLN A 215 -20.46 -1.75 -17.68
CA GLN A 215 -19.31 -1.07 -17.11
C GLN A 215 -18.20 -2.10 -16.84
N VAL A 216 -16.96 -1.72 -17.12
CA VAL A 216 -15.76 -2.48 -16.78
C VAL A 216 -14.79 -1.54 -16.07
N ARG A 217 -14.25 -1.96 -14.93
CA ARG A 217 -13.25 -1.23 -14.13
C ARG A 217 -12.20 -2.20 -13.61
N GLY A 218 -11.06 -1.67 -13.17
CA GLY A 218 -10.17 -2.44 -12.29
C GLY A 218 -10.88 -2.82 -10.98
N GLY A 219 -10.48 -3.93 -10.38
CA GLY A 219 -10.98 -4.37 -9.08
C GLY A 219 -10.32 -3.63 -7.91
N PRO A 220 -10.81 -3.83 -6.67
CA PRO A 220 -10.21 -3.30 -5.45
C PRO A 220 -8.81 -3.86 -5.15
N GLU A 221 -8.51 -5.06 -5.64
CA GLU A 221 -7.22 -5.72 -5.46
C GLU A 221 -6.33 -5.61 -6.71
N PRO A 222 -4.98 -5.68 -6.56
CA PRO A 222 -4.07 -5.70 -7.69
C PRO A 222 -4.39 -6.83 -8.67
N TYR A 223 -4.27 -6.52 -9.96
CA TYR A 223 -4.44 -7.49 -11.05
C TYR A 223 -5.86 -8.07 -11.21
N MET A 224 -6.85 -7.34 -10.70
CA MET A 224 -8.27 -7.70 -10.76
C MET A 224 -9.03 -6.80 -11.75
N ILE A 225 -10.06 -7.36 -12.36
CA ILE A 225 -11.01 -6.66 -13.23
C ILE A 225 -12.44 -7.01 -12.79
N SER A 226 -13.30 -6.00 -12.68
CA SER A 226 -14.70 -6.15 -12.32
C SER A 226 -15.57 -5.54 -13.41
N SER A 227 -16.66 -6.22 -13.74
CA SER A 227 -17.65 -5.74 -14.70
C SER A 227 -19.06 -5.89 -14.17
N TRP A 228 -19.89 -4.91 -14.49
CA TRP A 228 -21.30 -4.88 -14.13
C TRP A 228 -22.15 -4.64 -15.37
N ILE A 229 -23.22 -5.43 -15.49
CA ILE A 229 -24.32 -5.18 -16.41
C ILE A 229 -25.46 -4.59 -15.59
N GLN A 230 -26.02 -3.48 -16.04
CA GLN A 230 -27.23 -2.90 -15.49
C GLN A 230 -28.33 -2.95 -16.54
N ILE A 231 -29.43 -3.63 -16.22
CA ILE A 231 -30.65 -3.71 -17.04
C ILE A 231 -31.69 -2.80 -16.38
N LEU A 232 -32.02 -1.71 -17.04
CA LEU A 232 -33.03 -0.77 -16.59
C LEU A 232 -34.41 -1.22 -17.07
N ARG A 233 -35.41 -1.17 -16.18
CA ARG A 233 -36.80 -1.51 -16.52
C ARG A 233 -36.93 -2.85 -17.26
N VAL A 234 -36.50 -3.94 -16.61
CA VAL A 234 -36.49 -5.31 -17.13
C VAL A 234 -37.73 -5.65 -17.97
N ARG A 235 -37.50 -6.22 -19.16
CA ARG A 235 -38.52 -6.67 -20.12
C ARG A 235 -38.43 -8.18 -20.27
N SER A 236 -39.49 -8.79 -20.81
CA SER A 236 -39.49 -10.23 -21.10
C SER A 236 -38.42 -10.66 -22.11
N THR A 237 -37.91 -9.74 -22.94
CA THR A 237 -36.82 -9.99 -23.90
C THR A 237 -35.45 -10.13 -23.25
N ASP A 238 -35.31 -9.65 -22.00
CA ASP A 238 -34.06 -9.67 -21.26
C ASP A 238 -33.85 -11.02 -20.53
N ALA A 239 -34.84 -11.92 -20.60
CA ALA A 239 -34.71 -13.29 -20.13
C ALA A 239 -33.74 -14.08 -21.02
N GLY A 240 -32.78 -14.76 -20.40
CA GLY A 240 -31.72 -15.46 -21.11
C GLY A 240 -30.51 -15.77 -20.24
N ILE A 241 -29.43 -16.20 -20.90
CA ILE A 241 -28.16 -16.55 -20.26
C ILE A 241 -27.16 -15.44 -20.51
N PHE A 242 -26.60 -14.88 -19.43
CA PHE A 242 -25.55 -13.88 -19.47
C PHE A 242 -24.23 -14.54 -19.16
N SER A 243 -23.31 -14.48 -20.11
CA SER A 243 -22.04 -15.17 -20.04
C SER A 243 -20.88 -14.20 -19.98
N CYS A 244 -20.09 -14.29 -18.93
CA CYS A 244 -18.85 -13.56 -18.74
C CYS A 244 -17.67 -14.42 -19.19
N THR A 245 -16.94 -13.96 -20.20
CA THR A 245 -15.72 -14.62 -20.71
C THR A 245 -14.52 -13.75 -20.41
N VAL A 246 -13.54 -14.31 -19.70
CA VAL A 246 -12.34 -13.62 -19.25
C VAL A 246 -11.14 -14.18 -20.01
N VAL A 247 -10.38 -13.31 -20.68
CA VAL A 247 -9.32 -13.68 -21.61
C VAL A 247 -8.01 -13.01 -21.21
N SER A 248 -6.96 -13.80 -21.06
CA SER A 248 -5.57 -13.34 -20.94
C SER A 248 -4.65 -14.16 -21.84
N LYS A 249 -3.38 -13.73 -21.98
CA LYS A 249 -2.38 -14.52 -22.70
C LYS A 249 -2.09 -15.89 -22.07
N LYS A 250 -2.54 -16.12 -20.84
CA LYS A 250 -2.41 -17.40 -20.13
C LYS A 250 -3.60 -18.31 -20.26
N GLY A 251 -4.71 -17.84 -20.84
CA GLY A 251 -5.85 -18.67 -21.14
C GLY A 251 -7.17 -17.94 -21.06
N ILE A 252 -8.24 -18.72 -21.08
CA ILE A 252 -9.61 -18.24 -21.17
C ILE A 252 -10.46 -18.99 -20.15
N VAL A 253 -11.29 -18.26 -19.39
CA VAL A 253 -12.29 -18.84 -18.49
C VAL A 253 -13.65 -18.21 -18.75
N ARG A 254 -14.73 -18.96 -18.49
CA ARG A 254 -16.11 -18.51 -18.71
C ARG A 254 -17.00 -18.89 -17.53
N ALA A 255 -17.91 -18.01 -17.16
CA ALA A 255 -18.98 -18.28 -16.22
C ALA A 255 -20.28 -17.65 -16.70
N GLU A 256 -21.42 -18.19 -16.25
CA GLU A 256 -22.74 -17.84 -16.77
C GLU A 256 -23.74 -17.68 -15.62
N GLY A 257 -24.67 -16.74 -15.79
CA GLY A 257 -25.80 -16.51 -14.89
C GLY A 257 -27.08 -16.38 -15.71
N THR A 258 -28.14 -17.02 -15.22
CA THR A 258 -29.44 -17.05 -15.91
C THR A 258 -30.36 -15.99 -15.35
N VAL A 259 -30.94 -15.17 -16.22
CA VAL A 259 -32.00 -14.21 -15.88
C VAL A 259 -33.34 -14.76 -16.32
N THR A 260 -34.23 -14.96 -15.36
CA THR A 260 -35.64 -15.26 -15.61
C THR A 260 -36.50 -14.05 -15.29
N VAL A 261 -37.57 -13.84 -16.08
CA VAL A 261 -38.44 -12.67 -15.91
C VAL A 261 -39.83 -13.13 -15.50
N ALA A 262 -40.21 -12.80 -14.27
CA ALA A 262 -41.55 -13.04 -13.76
C ALA A 262 -42.50 -11.95 -14.27
N LYS A 263 -43.64 -12.36 -14.85
CA LYS A 263 -44.77 -11.43 -15.02
C LYS A 263 -45.25 -11.06 -13.62
N ARG A 264 -45.40 -9.76 -13.35
CA ARG A 264 -45.97 -9.29 -12.08
C ARG A 264 -47.22 -10.11 -11.73
N VAL A 265 -47.14 -10.91 -10.68
CA VAL A 265 -48.34 -11.26 -9.93
C VAL A 265 -48.79 -9.94 -9.32
N LYS A 266 -50.06 -9.54 -9.55
CA LYS A 266 -50.65 -8.44 -8.80
C LYS A 266 -50.49 -8.78 -7.31
N MET A 267 -49.49 -8.19 -6.65
CA MET A 267 -49.49 -8.17 -5.20
C MET A 267 -50.79 -7.46 -4.82
N LYS A 268 -51.71 -8.17 -4.15
CA LYS A 268 -52.69 -7.49 -3.31
C LYS A 268 -51.88 -6.53 -2.43
N PRO A 269 -52.36 -5.28 -2.21
CA PRO A 269 -51.70 -4.39 -1.29
C PRO A 269 -51.50 -5.17 0.00
N SER A 270 -50.25 -5.41 0.39
CA SER A 270 -49.99 -6.02 1.67
C SER A 270 -50.48 -4.98 2.67
N THR A 271 -51.58 -5.26 3.35
CA THR A 271 -51.90 -4.57 4.60
C THR A 271 -50.70 -4.81 5.48
N LYS A 272 -49.87 -3.77 5.61
CA LYS A 272 -48.80 -3.72 6.59
C LYS A 272 -49.44 -4.15 7.92
N PRO A 273 -49.01 -5.27 8.55
CA PRO A 273 -49.49 -5.57 9.89
C PRO A 273 -49.20 -4.34 10.77
N PRO A 274 -50.12 -3.95 11.67
CA PRO A 274 -49.88 -2.81 12.53
C PRO A 274 -48.53 -2.99 13.19
N MET A 275 -47.69 -1.97 13.06
CA MET A 275 -46.41 -1.87 13.72
C MET A 275 -46.69 -2.03 15.21
N HIS A 276 -46.45 -3.22 15.74
CA HIS A 276 -46.54 -3.45 17.16
C HIS A 276 -45.38 -2.67 17.77
N THR A 277 -45.69 -1.49 18.32
CA THR A 277 -44.75 -0.74 19.16
C THR A 277 -44.54 -1.55 20.42
N THR A 278 -43.58 -2.47 20.38
CA THR A 278 -42.95 -2.97 21.59
C THR A 278 -42.21 -1.80 22.25
N PRO A 279 -42.44 -1.52 23.54
CA PRO A 279 -41.65 -0.52 24.26
C PRO A 279 -40.18 -0.90 24.20
N VAL A 280 -39.32 0.06 23.86
CA VAL A 280 -37.87 -0.08 23.98
C VAL A 280 -37.57 -0.44 25.44
N PRO A 281 -36.88 -1.56 25.73
CA PRO A 281 -36.48 -1.87 27.10
C PRO A 281 -35.53 -0.79 27.60
N ALA A 282 -35.73 -0.35 28.85
CA ALA A 282 -34.83 0.58 29.52
C ALA A 282 -33.39 0.01 29.52
N PRO A 283 -32.35 0.86 29.43
CA PRO A 283 -30.97 0.39 29.46
C PRO A 283 -30.69 -0.30 30.80
N LEU A 284 -30.12 -1.50 30.74
CA LEU A 284 -29.60 -2.19 31.91
C LEU A 284 -28.49 -1.35 32.56
N PRO A 285 -28.46 -1.21 33.90
CA PRO A 285 -27.37 -0.53 34.56
C PRO A 285 -26.06 -1.33 34.44
N LEU A 286 -24.97 -0.61 34.13
CA LEU A 286 -23.63 -1.16 34.08
C LEU A 286 -23.20 -1.69 35.47
N PRO A 287 -22.49 -2.84 35.53
CA PRO A 287 -21.98 -3.35 36.80
C PRO A 287 -20.86 -2.43 37.31
N VAL A 288 -21.07 -1.88 38.51
CA VAL A 288 -20.04 -1.14 39.25
C VAL A 288 -19.03 -2.14 39.80
N SER A 289 -17.79 -2.08 39.31
CA SER A 289 -16.67 -2.84 39.85
C SER A 289 -16.44 -2.45 41.31
N ARG A 290 -16.69 -3.40 42.22
CA ARG A 290 -16.26 -3.31 43.62
C ARG A 290 -14.73 -3.29 43.66
N SER A 291 -14.16 -2.11 43.90
CA SER A 291 -12.77 -2.02 44.32
C SER A 291 -12.68 -2.50 45.75
N SER A 292 -11.92 -3.58 45.96
CA SER A 292 -11.58 -4.10 47.28
C SER A 292 -10.90 -3.02 48.11
N ALA A 293 -11.43 -2.84 49.33
CA ALA A 293 -10.86 -1.99 50.35
C ALA A 293 -9.48 -2.51 50.78
N ILE A 294 -8.50 -1.60 50.86
CA ILE A 294 -7.36 -1.72 51.77
C ILE A 294 -7.48 -0.55 52.76
N ALA A 295 -7.29 -0.88 54.03
CA ALA A 295 -7.66 -0.07 55.19
C ALA A 295 -6.72 1.10 55.48
N GLY A 296 -7.33 2.20 55.92
CA GLY A 296 -6.84 3.10 56.98
C GLY A 296 -6.22 4.44 56.53
N PRO A 297 -6.17 5.47 57.42
CA PRO A 297 -7.01 5.75 58.59
C PRO A 297 -7.69 7.14 58.54
N ASN A 298 -8.63 7.31 59.47
CA ASN A 298 -9.47 8.48 59.75
C ASN A 298 -8.75 9.84 59.72
N ASN A 299 -9.45 10.86 59.23
CA ASN A 299 -9.62 12.07 60.05
C ASN A 299 -10.88 12.87 59.67
N ASN A 300 -11.66 13.18 60.71
CA ASN A 300 -12.76 14.13 60.73
C ASN A 300 -12.30 15.51 60.26
N HIS A 301 -13.15 16.23 59.51
CA HIS A 301 -13.62 17.55 59.96
C HIS A 301 -14.72 18.16 59.07
N ASN A 302 -15.54 18.97 59.74
CA ASN A 302 -16.79 19.59 59.34
C ASN A 302 -16.61 20.76 58.35
N GLY A 303 -17.44 20.76 57.29
CA GLY A 303 -18.04 21.90 56.56
C GLY A 303 -17.21 23.15 56.19
N PRO A 304 -17.83 24.21 55.63
CA PRO A 304 -18.86 24.25 54.61
C PRO A 304 -18.46 25.08 53.36
N LYS A 305 -19.35 25.03 52.35
CA LYS A 305 -19.46 25.78 51.07
C LYS A 305 -18.83 27.17 51.02
N LEU A 306 -18.36 27.59 49.83
CA LEU A 306 -18.53 28.94 49.26
C LEU A 306 -18.33 28.95 47.71
N ASN A 307 -18.85 30.01 47.08
CA ASN A 307 -19.24 30.19 45.68
C ASN A 307 -18.10 30.27 44.61
N GLY A 308 -18.47 30.13 43.31
CA GLY A 308 -17.60 30.20 42.10
C GLY A 308 -16.97 31.58 41.78
N PRO A 309 -16.71 32.01 40.52
CA PRO A 309 -16.85 31.37 39.20
C PRO A 309 -15.67 31.60 38.18
N ARG A 310 -15.80 31.06 36.94
CA ARG A 310 -15.20 31.44 35.62
C ARG A 310 -13.67 31.59 35.45
N ARG A 311 -13.10 30.95 34.40
CA ARG A 311 -12.80 31.59 33.08
C ARG A 311 -12.15 30.62 32.08
N ILE A 312 -12.53 30.87 30.83
CA ILE A 312 -12.07 30.31 29.56
C ILE A 312 -10.68 30.85 29.23
N ASN A 313 -9.81 30.05 28.60
CA ASN A 313 -8.98 30.56 27.53
C ASN A 313 -8.65 29.49 26.48
N ASN A 314 -8.93 29.84 25.24
CA ASN A 314 -8.78 29.06 24.03
C ASN A 314 -7.63 29.70 23.25
N ASN A 315 -6.65 28.94 22.76
CA ASN A 315 -5.65 29.46 21.83
C ASN A 315 -5.31 28.41 20.78
N ASN A 316 -5.86 28.63 19.59
CA ASN A 316 -5.49 27.96 18.34
C ASN A 316 -4.19 28.57 17.79
N ARG A 317 -3.26 27.73 17.34
CA ARG A 317 -2.20 28.14 16.42
C ARG A 317 -1.90 27.03 15.42
N SER A 318 -2.43 27.17 14.21
CA SER A 318 -2.13 26.33 13.05
C SER A 318 -0.75 26.66 12.48
N ARG A 319 0.07 25.66 12.13
CA ARG A 319 1.27 25.87 11.30
C ARG A 319 1.60 24.67 10.38
N ALA A 320 1.52 24.97 9.08
CA ALA A 320 2.27 24.49 7.91
C ALA A 320 2.74 23.02 7.81
N ALA A 321 2.15 22.31 6.84
CA ALA A 321 2.57 21.01 6.33
C ALA A 321 3.97 21.04 5.67
N ARG A 322 4.79 20.04 6.00
CA ARG A 322 6.16 19.84 5.51
C ARG A 322 6.13 19.09 4.16
N LYS A 323 6.63 19.72 3.08
CA LYS A 323 6.92 19.02 1.82
C LYS A 323 8.37 18.51 1.84
N GLN A 324 8.58 17.26 1.44
CA GLN A 324 9.90 16.70 1.14
C GLN A 324 9.88 15.97 -0.22
N PRO A 325 11.04 15.77 -0.85
CA PRO A 325 11.18 15.65 -2.31
C PRO A 325 10.80 14.26 -2.84
N VAL A 326 10.23 14.27 -4.04
CA VAL A 326 9.96 13.08 -4.85
C VAL A 326 11.31 12.55 -5.37
N TYR A 327 11.64 11.31 -5.06
CA TYR A 327 12.76 10.61 -5.67
C TYR A 327 12.32 10.11 -7.05
N GLU A 328 12.83 10.73 -8.11
CA GLU A 328 12.71 10.21 -9.48
C GLU A 328 13.71 9.06 -9.66
N PRO A 329 13.29 7.92 -10.24
CA PRO A 329 14.22 6.84 -10.56
C PRO A 329 15.10 7.29 -11.73
N SER A 330 16.42 7.36 -11.50
CA SER A 330 17.40 7.52 -12.57
C SER A 330 17.28 6.34 -13.54
N GLY A 331 17.14 6.65 -14.84
CA GLY A 331 17.08 5.68 -15.93
C GLY A 331 18.36 4.89 -16.14
#